data_AF-C1MHU3-F1
#
_entry.id   AF-C1MHU3-F1
#
_cell.length_a   1.000
_cell.length_b   1.000
_cell.length_c   1.000
_cell.angle_alpha   90.00
_cell.angle_beta   90.00
_cell.angle_gamma   90.00
#
_symmetry.space_group_name_H-M   'P 1'
#
loop_
_entity.id
_entity.type
_entity.pdbx_description
1 polymer ?
#
loop_
_entity_poly.entity_id
_entity_poly.type
_entity_poly.pdbx_seq_one_letter_code
_entity_poly.pdbx_strand_id
1 'polypeptide(L)'
;MATTATMATRVASARCHRAFARRVLASHVPRRVRVFRARRDDDDDDDADDASDEKTRTSVDTELSNRWIDLDPAGYFLVKVDHATRTIEAAHFENAIDDAGRACDPVTGEVIPCDGSYRKPAASATFAGRTAKEISVKILETEEGEGLCTMLVHANYLGREFQRAEACLREGTEYVQD
;
A
#
# COMPACT_ATOMS: atom_id res chain seq x y z
N MET A 1 -4.93 -86.96 6.90
CA MET A 1 -6.22 -87.48 6.39
C MET A 1 -7.35 -86.75 7.10
N ALA A 2 -8.32 -86.28 6.30
CA ALA A 2 -9.67 -85.81 6.60
C ALA A 2 -9.88 -84.62 7.57
N THR A 3 -10.34 -83.44 7.10
CA THR A 3 -11.75 -82.95 7.02
C THR A 3 -12.41 -82.85 8.41
N THR A 4 -13.05 -81.76 8.85
CA THR A 4 -14.27 -81.17 8.27
C THR A 4 -14.61 -79.81 8.89
N ALA A 5 -15.31 -78.98 8.11
CA ALA A 5 -15.72 -77.60 8.36
C ALA A 5 -17.17 -77.48 8.89
N THR A 6 -17.61 -76.20 9.02
CA THR A 6 -19.02 -75.68 9.05
C THR A 6 -19.70 -75.69 10.44
N MET A 7 -20.42 -74.67 10.92
CA MET A 7 -21.30 -73.69 10.24
C MET A 7 -21.27 -72.26 10.81
N ALA A 8 -21.67 -71.36 9.93
CA ALA A 8 -21.98 -69.96 10.14
C ALA A 8 -23.29 -69.71 10.92
N THR A 9 -23.39 -68.57 11.58
CA THR A 9 -24.65 -67.81 11.63
C THR A 9 -24.35 -66.30 11.68
N ARG A 10 -24.86 -65.58 10.68
CA ARG A 10 -24.93 -64.11 10.61
C ARG A 10 -26.06 -63.63 11.53
N VAL A 11 -25.85 -62.53 12.24
CA VAL A 11 -26.87 -61.48 12.41
C VAL A 11 -26.19 -60.11 12.37
N ALA A 12 -26.72 -59.24 11.52
CA ALA A 12 -26.32 -57.86 11.33
C ALA A 12 -26.83 -56.96 12.47
N SER A 13 -26.11 -55.89 12.80
CA SER A 13 -26.73 -54.71 13.41
C SER A 13 -25.97 -53.42 13.09
N ALA A 14 -26.75 -52.37 12.88
CA ALA A 14 -26.53 -51.04 12.35
C ALA A 14 -25.22 -50.35 12.79
N ARG A 15 -24.41 -49.82 11.88
CA ARG A 15 -24.54 -48.51 11.19
C ARG A 15 -24.73 -47.31 12.12
N CYS A 16 -23.72 -46.44 12.00
CA CYS A 16 -23.79 -44.98 12.02
C CYS A 16 -23.89 -44.33 13.41
N HIS A 17 -22.81 -43.67 13.83
CA HIS A 17 -22.79 -42.27 14.32
C HIS A 17 -21.34 -41.91 14.70
N ARG A 18 -20.49 -41.68 13.70
CA ARG A 18 -19.36 -40.76 13.86
C ARG A 18 -19.70 -39.56 13.00
N ALA A 19 -20.30 -38.56 13.64
CA ALA A 19 -20.50 -37.25 13.05
C ALA A 19 -19.13 -36.69 12.66
N PHE A 20 -18.85 -36.74 11.37
CA PHE A 20 -17.69 -36.13 10.75
C PHE A 20 -17.93 -34.62 10.80
N ALA A 21 -17.41 -33.96 11.84
CA ALA A 21 -17.37 -32.49 11.89
C ALA A 21 -16.34 -32.00 10.86
N ARG A 22 -16.68 -32.11 9.57
CA ARG A 22 -16.01 -31.39 8.49
C ARG A 22 -16.42 -29.93 8.63
N ARG A 23 -15.66 -29.21 9.45
CA ARG A 23 -15.74 -27.75 9.52
C ARG A 23 -15.41 -27.23 8.13
N VAL A 24 -16.40 -26.59 7.52
CA VAL A 24 -16.31 -25.97 6.20
C VAL A 24 -15.19 -24.94 6.25
N LEU A 25 -14.00 -25.29 5.75
CA LEU A 25 -13.05 -24.29 5.26
C LEU A 25 -13.70 -23.70 4.02
N ALA A 26 -14.51 -22.67 4.22
CA ALA A 26 -14.95 -21.82 3.13
C ALA A 26 -13.67 -21.15 2.60
N SER A 27 -13.08 -21.75 1.57
CA SER A 27 -12.05 -21.12 0.75
C SER A 27 -12.65 -19.82 0.23
N HIS A 28 -12.36 -18.70 0.89
CA HIS A 28 -12.66 -17.39 0.39
C HIS A 28 -11.78 -17.19 -0.84
N VAL A 29 -12.30 -17.58 -2.00
CA VAL A 29 -11.71 -17.18 -3.27
C VAL A 29 -11.91 -15.66 -3.35
N PRO A 30 -10.84 -14.85 -3.37
CA PRO A 30 -10.98 -13.41 -3.47
C PRO A 30 -11.71 -13.08 -4.77
N ARG A 31 -12.80 -12.31 -4.66
CA ARG A 31 -13.55 -11.83 -5.83
C ARG A 31 -12.70 -10.76 -6.53
N ARG A 32 -12.11 -11.08 -7.67
CA ARG A 32 -11.37 -10.12 -8.50
C ARG A 32 -12.36 -9.30 -9.34
N VAL A 33 -12.27 -7.99 -9.25
CA VAL A 33 -13.00 -7.05 -10.13
C VAL A 33 -11.99 -6.32 -11.01
N ARG A 34 -12.31 -6.14 -12.30
CA ARG A 34 -11.52 -5.28 -13.19
C ARG A 34 -12.10 -3.87 -13.14
N VAL A 35 -11.28 -2.90 -12.77
CA VAL A 35 -11.68 -1.49 -12.78
C VAL A 35 -11.61 -0.97 -14.22
N PHE A 36 -12.74 -0.49 -14.74
CA PHE A 36 -12.83 0.12 -16.07
C PHE A 36 -12.93 1.65 -15.95
N ARG A 37 -12.38 2.37 -16.93
CA ARG A 37 -12.56 3.83 -17.04
C ARG A 37 -13.98 4.12 -17.50
N ALA A 38 -14.76 4.87 -16.71
CA ALA A 38 -16.04 5.40 -17.17
C ALA A 38 -15.80 6.42 -18.30
N ARG A 39 -16.62 6.40 -19.35
CA ARG A 39 -16.68 7.47 -20.35
C ARG A 39 -17.46 8.63 -19.71
N ARG A 40 -16.95 9.86 -19.86
CA ARG A 40 -17.73 11.08 -19.57
C ARG A 40 -18.29 11.59 -20.88
N ASP A 41 -19.56 11.96 -20.86
CA ASP A 41 -20.15 12.83 -21.87
C ASP A 41 -19.87 14.27 -21.38
N ASP A 42 -19.32 15.09 -22.27
CA ASP A 42 -18.85 16.44 -21.96
C ASP A 42 -20.05 17.42 -22.02
N ASP A 43 -20.61 17.77 -20.86
CA ASP A 43 -21.50 18.91 -20.70
C ASP A 43 -20.68 20.04 -20.07
N ASP A 44 -20.29 21.01 -20.91
CA ASP A 44 -19.66 22.27 -20.52
C ASP A 44 -20.75 23.22 -19.98
N ASP A 45 -20.62 23.73 -18.74
CA ASP A 45 -21.27 24.99 -18.32
C ASP A 45 -20.70 25.57 -17.00
N ASP A 46 -20.52 26.91 -17.03
CA ASP A 46 -20.38 27.93 -15.96
C ASP A 46 -19.02 28.23 -15.26
N ASP A 47 -18.27 29.18 -15.84
CA ASP A 47 -16.97 29.75 -15.40
C ASP A 47 -17.07 31.14 -14.69
N ALA A 48 -17.72 31.27 -13.52
CA ALA A 48 -17.81 32.62 -12.89
C ALA A 48 -17.57 32.77 -11.38
N ASP A 49 -17.32 31.71 -10.60
CA ASP A 49 -17.11 31.83 -9.12
C ASP A 49 -15.82 31.17 -8.58
N ASP A 50 -14.92 30.74 -9.47
CA ASP A 50 -13.83 29.76 -9.24
C ASP A 50 -12.70 30.23 -8.28
N ALA A 51 -12.34 31.52 -8.30
CA ALA A 51 -11.13 31.99 -7.60
C ALA A 51 -11.25 32.06 -6.07
N SER A 52 -12.47 32.15 -5.52
CA SER A 52 -12.70 32.20 -4.07
C SER A 52 -12.77 30.79 -3.44
N ASP A 53 -13.25 29.82 -4.20
CA ASP A 53 -13.32 28.41 -3.82
C ASP A 53 -11.91 27.76 -3.79
N GLU A 54 -11.08 28.05 -4.80
CA GLU A 54 -9.70 27.54 -4.86
C GLU A 54 -8.84 27.98 -3.65
N LYS A 55 -8.94 29.24 -3.23
CA LYS A 55 -8.25 29.73 -2.02
C LYS A 55 -8.73 29.02 -0.76
N THR A 56 -10.02 28.72 -0.69
CA THR A 56 -10.60 27.99 0.45
C THR A 56 -10.08 26.55 0.48
N ARG A 57 -10.08 25.86 -0.66
CA ARG A 57 -9.52 24.50 -0.79
C ARG A 57 -8.04 24.41 -0.46
N THR A 58 -7.24 25.33 -0.99
CA THR A 58 -5.79 25.40 -0.70
C THR A 58 -5.51 25.58 0.80
N SER A 59 -6.33 26.41 1.49
CA SER A 59 -6.18 26.63 2.92
C SER A 59 -6.49 25.37 3.75
N VAL A 60 -7.54 24.62 3.36
CA VAL A 60 -7.91 23.35 3.99
C VAL A 60 -6.80 22.32 3.80
N ASP A 61 -6.27 22.18 2.59
CA ASP A 61 -5.17 21.26 2.31
C ASP A 61 -3.92 21.61 3.13
N THR A 62 -3.54 22.88 3.18
CA THR A 62 -2.38 23.36 3.97
C THR A 62 -2.54 23.07 5.47
N GLU A 63 -3.73 23.29 6.03
CA GLU A 63 -4.01 22.95 7.43
C GLU A 63 -3.88 21.44 7.67
N LEU A 64 -4.46 20.63 6.79
CA LEU A 64 -4.44 19.17 6.90
C LEU A 64 -3.05 18.58 6.69
N SER A 65 -2.13 19.22 5.97
CA SER A 65 -0.74 18.77 5.81
C SER A 65 0.05 18.83 7.12
N ASN A 66 -0.33 19.69 8.08
CA ASN A 66 0.36 19.83 9.37
C ASN A 66 -0.11 18.82 10.44
N ARG A 67 -1.01 17.90 10.09
CA ARG A 67 -1.60 16.97 11.06
C ARG A 67 -0.60 15.90 11.49
N TRP A 68 -0.82 15.37 12.69
CA TRP A 68 -0.09 14.22 13.19
C TRP A 68 -0.44 12.92 12.45
N ILE A 69 0.58 12.12 12.14
CA ILE A 69 0.50 10.79 11.56
C ILE A 69 1.56 9.92 12.24
N ASP A 70 1.14 8.81 12.85
CA ASP A 70 2.06 7.82 13.43
C ASP A 70 2.90 7.17 12.33
N LEU A 71 4.12 6.73 12.63
CA LEU A 71 4.98 6.07 11.66
C LEU A 71 4.44 4.69 11.25
N ASP A 72 4.55 4.35 9.96
CA ASP A 72 4.23 2.99 9.49
C ASP A 72 5.31 2.03 9.99
N PRO A 73 4.97 0.90 10.65
CA PRO A 73 5.96 -0.06 11.09
C PRO A 73 6.88 -0.58 9.97
N ALA A 74 6.42 -0.56 8.72
CA ALA A 74 7.22 -0.98 7.57
C ALA A 74 8.32 0.02 7.20
N GLY A 75 8.15 1.32 7.50
CA GLY A 75 9.07 2.36 7.08
C GLY A 75 8.38 3.63 6.62
N TYR A 76 9.04 4.36 5.74
CA TYR A 76 8.52 5.58 5.11
C TYR A 76 9.02 5.69 3.68
N PHE A 77 8.34 6.50 2.87
CA PHE A 77 8.74 6.79 1.50
C PHE A 77 9.15 8.25 1.34
N LEU A 78 10.24 8.47 0.61
CA LEU A 78 10.57 9.76 0.03
C LEU A 78 10.18 9.77 -1.44
N VAL A 79 9.41 10.77 -1.84
CA VAL A 79 8.91 10.92 -3.21
C VAL A 79 9.67 12.04 -3.90
N LYS A 80 9.94 11.88 -5.19
CA LYS A 80 10.46 12.96 -6.04
C LYS A 80 9.85 12.91 -7.43
N VAL A 81 9.87 14.04 -8.11
CA VAL A 81 9.54 14.16 -9.54
C VAL A 81 10.83 14.32 -10.33
N ASP A 82 11.04 13.44 -11.30
CA ASP A 82 12.10 13.58 -12.29
C ASP A 82 11.49 14.04 -13.63
N HIS A 83 11.69 15.32 -13.92
CA HIS A 83 11.22 15.95 -15.15
C HIS A 83 11.99 15.50 -16.41
N ALA A 84 13.22 15.01 -16.27
CA ALA A 84 14.02 14.54 -17.40
C ALA A 84 13.53 13.17 -17.89
N THR A 85 13.25 12.27 -16.95
CA THR A 85 12.72 10.92 -17.26
C THR A 85 11.18 10.89 -17.33
N ARG A 86 10.52 11.98 -16.92
CA ARG A 86 9.06 12.12 -16.81
C ARG A 86 8.45 11.05 -15.92
N THR A 87 9.03 10.86 -14.75
CA THR A 87 8.56 9.89 -13.76
C THR A 87 8.43 10.49 -12.37
N ILE A 88 7.47 9.98 -11.63
CA ILE A 88 7.40 10.05 -10.18
C ILE A 88 8.25 8.89 -9.67
N GLU A 89 9.15 9.17 -8.73
CA GLU A 89 9.97 8.15 -8.08
C GLU A 89 9.68 8.13 -6.58
N ALA A 90 9.65 6.94 -5.99
CA ALA A 90 9.48 6.74 -4.56
C ALA A 90 10.56 5.79 -4.05
N ALA A 91 11.26 6.18 -2.99
CA ALA A 91 12.26 5.38 -2.31
C ALA A 91 11.80 5.05 -0.89
N HIS A 92 11.80 3.78 -0.54
CA HIS A 92 11.41 3.28 0.78
C HIS A 92 12.61 3.18 1.72
N PHE A 93 12.40 3.52 2.99
CA PHE A 93 13.40 3.49 4.05
C PHE A 93 12.79 2.91 5.33
N GLU A 94 13.58 2.17 6.10
CA GLU A 94 13.14 1.58 7.36
C GLU A 94 13.11 2.61 8.50
N ASN A 95 12.21 2.41 9.46
CA ASN A 95 12.15 3.18 10.69
C ASN A 95 13.12 2.63 11.74
N ALA A 96 14.42 2.80 11.51
CA ALA A 96 15.41 2.53 12.53
C ALA A 96 15.41 3.70 13.53
N ILE A 97 14.86 3.47 14.72
CA ILE A 97 14.75 4.45 15.80
C ILE A 97 15.30 3.83 17.08
N ASP A 98 16.16 4.56 17.80
CA ASP A 98 16.71 4.11 19.08
C ASP A 98 15.74 4.29 20.27
N ASP A 99 16.13 3.79 21.44
CA ASP A 99 15.35 3.90 22.69
C ASP A 99 15.09 5.36 23.13
N ALA A 100 15.86 6.33 22.59
CA ALA A 100 15.70 7.75 22.84
C ALA A 100 14.81 8.45 21.79
N GLY A 101 14.26 7.71 20.82
CA GLY A 101 13.39 8.24 19.77
C GLY A 101 14.15 8.92 18.62
N ARG A 102 15.46 8.66 18.46
CA ARG A 102 16.29 9.26 17.41
C ARG A 102 16.37 8.35 16.20
N ALA A 103 16.29 8.93 15.01
CA ALA A 103 16.50 8.21 13.76
C ALA A 103 17.95 7.70 13.66
N CYS A 104 18.09 6.42 13.31
CA CYS A 104 19.34 5.71 13.17
C CYS A 104 19.46 5.12 11.76
N ASP A 105 20.69 4.87 11.33
CA ASP A 105 20.92 4.07 10.14
C ASP A 105 20.59 2.59 10.41
N PRO A 106 19.79 1.94 9.55
CA PRO A 106 19.38 0.56 9.78
C PRO A 106 20.54 -0.46 9.70
N VAL A 107 21.64 -0.10 9.04
CA VAL A 107 22.82 -0.96 8.89
C VAL A 107 23.85 -0.70 9.98
N THR A 108 24.18 0.57 10.25
CA THR A 108 25.24 0.91 11.22
C THR A 108 24.72 1.12 12.65
N GLY A 109 23.44 1.43 12.81
CA GLY A 109 22.83 1.82 14.10
C GLY A 109 23.23 3.22 14.56
N GLU A 110 24.03 3.96 13.78
CA GLU A 110 24.45 5.32 14.13
C GLU A 110 23.28 6.30 13.97
N VAL A 111 23.20 7.26 14.89
CA VAL A 111 22.19 8.33 14.82
C VAL A 111 22.43 9.18 13.58
N ILE A 112 21.37 9.44 12.82
CA ILE A 112 21.39 10.28 11.62
C ILE A 112 21.32 11.75 12.05
N PRO A 113 22.39 12.56 11.91
CA PRO A 113 22.35 13.98 12.25
C PRO A 113 21.50 14.80 11.27
N CYS A 114 20.80 15.81 11.80
CA CYS A 114 19.96 16.74 11.03
C CYS A 114 20.75 17.84 10.29
N ASP A 115 22.08 17.77 10.24
CA ASP A 115 22.95 18.79 9.64
C ASP A 115 23.31 18.52 8.17
N GLY A 116 22.79 17.42 7.61
CA GLY A 116 23.05 17.02 6.23
C GLY A 116 24.44 16.43 5.98
N SER A 117 25.26 16.26 7.02
CA SER A 117 26.57 15.60 6.91
C SER A 117 26.46 14.08 6.69
N TYR A 118 25.31 13.51 7.04
CA TYR A 118 25.05 12.08 6.93
C TYR A 118 24.80 11.64 5.49
N ARG A 119 25.51 10.59 5.06
CA ARG A 119 25.23 9.93 3.79
C ARG A 119 23.86 9.26 3.91
N LYS A 120 22.88 9.70 3.10
CA LYS A 120 21.53 9.10 3.08
C LYS A 120 21.62 7.56 3.09
N PRO A 121 20.87 6.89 3.97
CA PRO A 121 20.81 5.43 3.99
C PRO A 121 20.49 4.87 2.61
N ALA A 122 20.88 3.63 2.37
CA ALA A 122 20.43 2.94 1.17
C ALA A 122 18.90 2.73 1.27
N ALA A 123 18.18 3.06 0.20
CA ALA A 123 16.77 2.74 0.12
C ALA A 123 16.60 1.21 0.09
N SER A 124 15.66 0.67 0.86
CA SER A 124 15.37 -0.76 0.86
C SER A 124 14.56 -1.19 -0.36
N ALA A 125 13.83 -0.26 -0.97
CA ALA A 125 13.19 -0.44 -2.28
C ALA A 125 13.06 0.90 -3.02
N THR A 126 12.99 0.84 -4.34
CA THR A 126 12.77 2.03 -5.19
C THR A 126 11.76 1.71 -6.28
N PHE A 127 10.85 2.65 -6.52
CA PHE A 127 9.78 2.54 -7.50
C PHE A 127 9.76 3.78 -8.39
N ALA A 128 9.34 3.60 -9.64
CA ALA A 128 9.11 4.69 -10.57
C ALA A 128 7.82 4.44 -11.37
N GLY A 129 7.09 5.51 -11.67
CA GLY A 129 5.88 5.46 -12.49
C GLY A 129 5.65 6.78 -13.22
N ARG A 130 4.91 6.74 -14.32
CA ARG A 130 4.59 7.93 -15.12
C ARG A 130 3.33 8.64 -14.65
N THR A 131 2.52 7.93 -13.86
CA THR A 131 1.24 8.42 -13.31
C THR A 131 1.16 8.03 -11.85
N ALA A 132 0.33 8.74 -11.08
CA ALA A 132 0.09 8.40 -9.68
C ALA A 132 -0.44 6.96 -9.55
N LYS A 133 -1.34 6.57 -10.45
CA LYS A 133 -1.93 5.23 -10.49
C LYS A 133 -0.87 4.15 -10.73
N GLU A 134 0.05 4.37 -11.67
CA GLU A 134 1.07 3.39 -12.00
C GLU A 134 1.97 3.11 -10.80
N ILE A 135 2.44 4.15 -10.11
CA ILE A 135 3.30 3.97 -8.94
C ILE A 135 2.54 3.42 -7.73
N SER A 136 1.28 3.86 -7.49
CA SER A 136 0.42 3.29 -6.45
C SER A 136 0.22 1.79 -6.62
N VAL A 137 -0.08 1.33 -7.84
CA VAL A 137 -0.26 -0.11 -8.12
C VAL A 137 1.02 -0.88 -7.83
N LYS A 138 2.19 -0.37 -8.27
CA LYS A 138 3.48 -1.03 -8.00
C LYS A 138 3.81 -1.16 -6.52
N ILE A 139 3.41 -0.18 -5.70
CA ILE A 139 3.72 -0.18 -4.26
C ILE A 139 2.67 -0.96 -3.46
N LEU A 140 1.39 -0.87 -3.82
CA LEU A 140 0.29 -1.32 -2.96
C LEU A 140 -0.45 -2.57 -3.48
N GLU A 141 -0.24 -2.95 -4.74
CA GLU A 141 -1.03 -4.01 -5.40
C GLU A 141 -0.17 -5.11 -6.05
N THR A 142 1.16 -5.03 -6.01
CA THR A 142 2.07 -6.05 -6.54
C THR A 142 2.95 -6.66 -5.45
N GLU A 143 3.54 -7.81 -5.75
CA GLU A 143 4.51 -8.49 -4.87
C GLU A 143 5.78 -7.65 -4.64
N GLU A 144 6.13 -6.73 -5.55
CA GLU A 144 7.31 -5.87 -5.41
C GLU A 144 7.18 -4.89 -4.22
N GLY A 145 5.96 -4.43 -3.93
CA GLY A 145 5.68 -3.51 -2.84
C GLY A 145 5.08 -4.16 -1.58
N GLU A 146 4.90 -5.48 -1.59
CA GLU A 146 4.26 -6.20 -0.50
C GLU A 146 4.97 -5.96 0.83
N GLY A 147 4.22 -5.50 1.83
CA GLY A 147 4.73 -5.26 3.19
C GLY A 147 5.51 -3.96 3.38
N LEU A 148 5.69 -3.13 2.34
CA LEU A 148 6.38 -1.82 2.46
C LEU A 148 5.46 -0.69 2.95
N CYS A 149 4.15 -0.91 2.96
CA CYS A 149 3.18 -0.04 3.60
C CYS A 149 2.11 -0.91 4.28
N THR A 150 2.01 -0.82 5.60
CA THR A 150 1.12 -1.67 6.40
C THR A 150 -0.06 -0.90 6.97
N MET A 151 0.01 0.43 7.01
CA MET A 151 -1.04 1.29 7.55
C MET A 151 -1.87 1.94 6.44
N LEU A 152 -3.19 1.79 6.52
CA LEU A 152 -4.12 2.41 5.56
C LEU A 152 -4.00 3.93 5.51
N VAL A 153 -3.68 4.58 6.65
CA VAL A 153 -3.44 6.02 6.73
C VAL A 153 -2.25 6.44 5.87
N HIS A 154 -1.18 5.62 5.86
CA HIS A 154 0.00 5.82 5.02
C HIS A 154 -0.29 5.54 3.55
N ALA A 155 -1.02 4.47 3.24
CA ALA A 155 -1.45 4.20 1.86
C ALA A 155 -2.28 5.37 1.29
N ASN A 156 -3.17 5.95 2.09
CA ASN A 156 -3.91 7.15 1.72
C ASN A 156 -3.01 8.39 1.57
N TYR A 157 -2.00 8.55 2.43
CA TYR A 157 -0.99 9.60 2.30
C TYR A 157 -0.24 9.49 0.97
N LEU A 158 0.33 8.32 0.67
CA LEU A 158 1.03 8.06 -0.58
C LEU A 158 0.14 8.35 -1.80
N GLY A 159 -1.13 7.94 -1.76
CA GLY A 159 -2.08 8.25 -2.84
C GLY A 159 -2.20 9.75 -3.14
N ARG A 160 -2.29 10.60 -2.10
CA ARG A 160 -2.34 12.06 -2.27
C ARG A 160 -1.02 12.62 -2.77
N GLU A 161 0.10 12.15 -2.22
CA GLU A 161 1.44 12.56 -2.65
C GLU A 161 1.69 12.25 -4.12
N PHE A 162 1.30 11.06 -4.57
CA PHE A 162 1.47 10.67 -5.97
C PHE A 162 0.56 11.46 -6.91
N GLN A 163 -0.68 11.77 -6.50
CA GLN A 163 -1.56 12.65 -7.28
C GLN A 163 -0.97 14.05 -7.44
N ARG A 164 -0.44 14.62 -6.35
CA ARG A 164 0.24 15.92 -6.40
C ARG A 164 1.50 15.86 -7.27
N ALA A 165 2.33 14.84 -7.11
CA ALA A 165 3.53 14.64 -7.91
C ALA A 165 3.20 14.50 -9.40
N GLU A 166 2.12 13.80 -9.76
CA GLU A 166 1.64 13.70 -11.15
C GLU A 166 1.19 15.07 -11.69
N ALA A 167 0.49 15.87 -10.89
CA ALA A 167 0.09 17.23 -11.26
C ALA A 167 1.33 18.11 -11.53
N CYS A 168 2.29 18.13 -10.60
CA CYS A 168 3.53 18.90 -10.77
C CYS A 168 4.33 18.45 -12.00
N LEU A 169 4.42 17.14 -12.24
CA LEU A 169 5.08 16.60 -13.41
C LEU A 169 4.41 17.02 -14.72
N ARG A 170 3.06 17.07 -14.75
CA ARG A 170 2.29 17.51 -15.92
C ARG A 170 2.44 19.01 -16.18
N GLU A 171 2.44 19.81 -15.13
CA GLU A 171 2.50 21.27 -15.19
C GLU A 171 3.93 21.81 -15.33
N GLY A 172 4.94 20.97 -15.08
CA GLY A 172 6.34 21.39 -15.07
C GLY A 172 6.70 22.21 -13.83
N THR A 173 5.91 22.10 -12.75
CA THR A 173 6.13 22.82 -11.49
C THR A 173 7.00 22.01 -10.51
N GLU A 174 7.49 22.69 -9.48
CA GLU A 174 8.26 22.05 -8.42
C GLU A 174 7.32 21.22 -7.52
N TYR A 175 7.71 19.97 -7.26
CA TYR A 175 7.04 19.12 -6.29
C TYR A 175 7.78 19.21 -4.96
N VAL A 176 7.02 19.47 -3.90
CA VAL A 176 7.47 19.40 -2.50
C VAL A 176 6.56 18.39 -1.81
N GLN A 177 7.17 17.44 -1.09
CA GLN A 177 6.46 16.47 -0.27
C GLN A 177 5.97 17.14 1.03
N ASP A 178 4.81 16.70 1.54
CA ASP A 178 4.21 17.19 2.79
C ASP A 178 4.97 16.70 4.02
#